data_AF-A0A2D6SUS1-F1
#
_entry.id   AF-A0A2D6SUS1-F1
#
_cell.length_a   1.000
_cell.length_b   1.000
_cell.length_c   1.000
_cell.angle_alpha   90.00
_cell.angle_beta   90.00
_cell.angle_gamma   90.00
#
_symmetry.space_group_name_H-M   'P 1'
#
loop_
_entity.id
_entity.type
_entity.pdbx_description
1 polymer ?
#
loop_
_entity_poly.entity_id
_entity_poly.type
_entity_poly.pdbx_seq_one_letter_code
_entity_poly.pdbx_strand_id
1 'polypeptide(L)'
;MDLPSFNRTNKPSREQMVMISDRLIQELASALGLKLLCFKRDIVEGESVVSTVQGTMDVSEMFEFSFEAAILVQMRTDQPPNINAEVLMFSRDERVGLHRNNGRSYLLCDFDCTQDPAHWTTQGWINDGPDDWERMARPRSNLYNRLDESWEDND
;
A
#
# COMPACT_ATOMS: atom_id res chain seq x y z
N MET A 1 -6.57 16.85 -12.84
CA MET A 1 -5.28 16.52 -13.46
C MET A 1 -5.47 15.12 -14.03
N ASP A 2 -5.55 14.99 -15.34
CA ASP A 2 -5.96 13.75 -16.01
C ASP A 2 -4.87 12.69 -15.86
N LEU A 3 -5.26 11.47 -15.47
CA LEU A 3 -4.37 10.32 -15.52
C LEU A 3 -3.89 10.17 -16.98
N PRO A 4 -2.59 9.96 -17.24
CA PRO A 4 -2.10 9.74 -18.60
C PRO A 4 -2.90 8.60 -19.23
N SER A 5 -3.57 8.88 -20.35
CA SER A 5 -4.27 7.85 -21.11
C SER A 5 -3.28 6.73 -21.42
N PHE A 6 -3.51 5.54 -20.88
CA PHE A 6 -2.69 4.36 -21.12
C PHE A 6 -2.84 3.92 -22.58
N ASN A 7 -2.10 4.56 -23.50
CA ASN A 7 -2.00 4.11 -24.88
C ASN A 7 -1.20 2.81 -24.93
N ARG A 8 -1.78 1.80 -25.59
CA ARG A 8 -1.37 0.38 -25.68
C ARG A 8 0.07 0.08 -26.13
N THR A 9 0.91 1.09 -26.37
CA THR A 9 2.28 0.93 -26.90
C THR A 9 3.37 1.56 -26.05
N ASN A 10 3.06 2.37 -25.03
CA ASN A 10 4.08 3.01 -24.19
C ASN A 10 4.06 2.42 -22.79
N LYS A 11 5.08 1.60 -22.49
CA LYS A 11 5.38 1.22 -21.10
C LYS A 11 5.62 2.51 -20.29
N PRO A 12 5.03 2.66 -19.10
CA PRO A 12 5.26 3.83 -18.27
C PRO A 12 6.74 3.94 -17.91
N SER A 13 7.27 5.16 -17.95
CA SER A 13 8.60 5.44 -17.44
C SER A 13 8.66 5.20 -15.92
N ARG A 14 9.88 5.10 -15.39
CA ARG A 14 10.10 5.01 -13.94
C ARG A 14 9.41 6.15 -13.18
N GLU A 15 9.51 7.37 -13.70
CA GLU A 15 8.88 8.55 -13.11
C GLU A 15 7.34 8.46 -13.15
N GLN A 16 6.78 7.99 -14.27
CA GLN A 16 5.33 7.77 -14.38
C GLN A 16 4.86 6.70 -13.38
N MET A 17 5.62 5.62 -13.20
CA MET A 17 5.30 4.59 -12.20
C MET A 17 5.31 5.13 -10.77
N VAL A 18 6.26 6.03 -10.46
CA VAL A 18 6.30 6.73 -9.16
C VAL A 18 5.06 7.61 -8.99
N MET A 19 4.71 8.43 -9.99
CA MET A 19 3.53 9.29 -9.93
C MET A 19 2.22 8.50 -9.79
N ILE A 20 2.09 7.38 -10.50
CA ILE A 20 0.94 6.48 -10.41
C ILE A 20 0.85 5.90 -8.99
N SER A 21 1.97 5.40 -8.46
CA SER A 21 2.04 4.90 -7.09
C SER A 21 1.64 5.96 -6.07
N ASP A 22 2.22 7.16 -6.14
CA ASP A 22 1.89 8.26 -5.21
C ASP A 22 0.41 8.64 -5.25
N ARG A 23 -0.18 8.68 -6.45
CA ARG A 23 -1.61 8.93 -6.62
C ARG A 23 -2.46 7.84 -5.97
N LEU A 24 -2.14 6.57 -6.20
CA LEU A 24 -2.86 5.43 -5.62
C LEU A 24 -2.76 5.41 -4.09
N ILE A 25 -1.59 5.77 -3.54
CA ILE A 25 -1.40 5.93 -2.10
C ILE A 25 -2.32 7.02 -1.54
N GLN A 26 -2.41 8.17 -2.21
CA GLN A 26 -3.30 9.26 -1.80
C GLN A 26 -4.77 8.86 -1.85
N GLU A 27 -5.19 8.16 -2.91
CA GLU A 27 -6.56 7.64 -3.03
C GLU A 27 -6.86 6.60 -1.95
N LEU A 28 -5.91 5.73 -1.62
CA LEU A 28 -6.07 4.74 -0.55
C LEU A 28 -6.14 5.43 0.83
N ALA A 29 -5.28 6.42 1.07
CA ALA A 29 -5.33 7.26 2.26
C ALA A 29 -6.70 7.93 2.40
N SER A 30 -7.24 8.51 1.32
CA SER A 30 -8.56 9.11 1.33
C SER A 30 -9.67 8.10 1.60
N ALA A 31 -9.60 6.91 0.98
CA ALA A 31 -10.60 5.86 1.17
C ALA A 31 -10.61 5.31 2.60
N LEU A 32 -9.44 5.24 3.25
CA LEU A 32 -9.31 4.79 4.63
C LEU A 32 -9.50 5.92 5.66
N GLY A 33 -9.51 7.19 5.22
CA GLY A 33 -9.54 8.34 6.11
C GLY A 33 -8.23 8.54 6.89
N LEU A 34 -7.09 8.12 6.33
CA LEU A 34 -5.79 8.09 6.98
C LEU A 34 -4.75 8.97 6.30
N LYS A 35 -3.69 9.29 7.04
CA LYS A 35 -2.44 9.76 6.43
C LYS A 35 -1.52 8.54 6.23
N LEU A 36 -1.13 8.32 4.97
CA LEU A 36 -0.20 7.25 4.60
C LEU A 36 1.15 7.85 4.18
N LEU A 37 2.24 7.28 4.69
CA LEU A 37 3.61 7.60 4.34
C LEU A 37 4.24 6.41 3.62
N CYS A 38 4.73 6.63 2.41
CA CYS A 38 5.51 5.62 1.67
C CYS A 38 6.96 5.61 2.16
N PHE A 39 7.43 4.47 2.67
CA PHE A 39 8.80 4.32 3.17
C PHE A 39 9.65 3.35 2.35
N LYS A 40 9.03 2.55 1.47
CA LYS A 40 9.74 1.68 0.55
C LYS A 40 9.02 1.62 -0.79
N ARG A 41 9.79 1.63 -1.87
CA ARG A 41 9.27 1.47 -3.23
C ARG A 41 10.22 0.65 -4.07
N ASP A 42 9.71 -0.44 -4.62
CA ASP A 42 10.44 -1.32 -5.54
C ASP A 42 9.74 -1.30 -6.90
N ILE A 43 10.50 -1.08 -7.97
CA ILE A 43 9.99 -1.14 -9.35
C ILE A 43 10.57 -2.41 -9.97
N VAL A 44 9.70 -3.34 -10.30
CA VAL A 44 10.05 -4.67 -10.82
C VAL A 44 9.85 -4.67 -12.32
N GLU A 45 10.94 -4.94 -13.06
CA GLU A 45 10.95 -5.12 -14.52
C GLU A 45 10.37 -3.94 -15.34
N GLY A 46 10.22 -2.76 -14.73
CA GLY A 46 9.67 -1.57 -15.38
C GLY A 46 8.16 -1.62 -15.67
N GLU A 47 7.48 -2.67 -15.25
CA GLU A 47 6.04 -2.88 -15.49
C GLU A 47 5.25 -3.03 -14.20
N SER A 48 5.92 -3.23 -13.07
CA SER A 48 5.26 -3.31 -11.77
C SER A 48 5.90 -2.36 -10.77
N VAL A 49 5.08 -1.80 -9.89
CA VAL A 49 5.56 -1.07 -8.71
C VAL A 49 4.91 -1.64 -7.47
N VAL A 50 5.75 -1.90 -6.46
CA VAL A 50 5.33 -2.26 -5.11
C VAL A 50 5.71 -1.10 -4.20
N SER A 51 4.74 -0.52 -3.53
CA SER A 51 4.98 0.57 -2.57
C SER A 51 4.50 0.16 -1.20
N THR A 52 5.41 0.17 -0.22
CA THR A 52 5.07 -0.10 1.17
C THR A 52 4.84 1.21 1.88
N VAL A 53 3.64 1.34 2.43
CA VAL A 53 3.18 2.51 3.15
C VAL A 53 2.84 2.17 4.58
N GLN A 54 2.91 3.17 5.46
CA GLN A 54 2.44 3.07 6.83
C GLN A 54 1.50 4.22 7.17
N GLY A 55 0.61 4.02 8.12
CA GLY A 55 -0.25 5.08 8.65
C GLY A 55 -0.74 4.77 10.05
N THR A 56 -1.30 5.79 10.71
CA THR A 56 -1.94 5.66 12.01
C THR A 56 -3.36 6.21 11.97
N MET A 57 -4.24 5.61 12.76
CA MET A 57 -5.61 6.05 12.97
C MET A 57 -5.90 6.11 14.46
N ASP A 58 -6.23 7.31 14.92
CA ASP A 58 -6.75 7.51 16.27
C ASP A 58 -8.28 7.38 16.22
N VAL A 59 -8.80 6.21 16.62
CA VAL A 59 -10.25 6.01 16.71
C VAL A 59 -10.80 6.61 18.00
N SER A 60 -10.02 6.56 19.08
CA SER A 60 -10.26 7.25 20.36
C SER A 60 -8.98 7.24 21.20
N GLU A 61 -8.95 7.95 22.32
CA GLU A 61 -7.81 7.94 23.27
C GLU A 61 -7.39 6.53 23.73
N MET A 62 -8.28 5.53 23.64
CA MET A 62 -7.97 4.14 24.05
C MET A 62 -7.61 3.20 22.89
N PHE A 63 -7.91 3.60 21.65
CA PHE A 63 -7.82 2.77 20.46
C PHE A 63 -6.99 3.48 19.39
N GLU A 64 -5.69 3.22 19.45
CA GLU A 64 -4.74 3.54 18.40
C GLU A 64 -4.58 2.32 17.48
N PHE A 65 -4.73 2.56 16.19
CA PHE A 65 -4.41 1.57 15.16
C PHE A 65 -3.25 2.08 14.31
N SER A 66 -2.31 1.20 14.01
CA SER A 66 -1.32 1.42 12.97
C SER A 66 -1.55 0.46 11.81
N PHE A 67 -1.15 0.89 10.62
CA PHE A 67 -1.40 0.19 9.38
C PHE A 67 -0.10 0.10 8.61
N GLU A 68 0.13 -1.05 7.98
CA GLU A 68 1.08 -1.16 6.88
C GLU A 68 0.33 -1.67 5.66
N ALA A 69 0.63 -1.12 4.48
CA ALA A 69 0.08 -1.67 3.25
C ALA A 69 1.15 -1.82 2.19
N ALA A 70 1.11 -2.91 1.42
CA ALA A 70 1.77 -2.98 0.13
C ALA A 70 0.75 -2.66 -0.95
N ILE A 71 1.03 -1.65 -1.77
CA ILE A 71 0.27 -1.35 -2.98
C ILE A 71 1.01 -1.98 -4.14
N LEU A 72 0.34 -2.88 -4.83
CA LEU A 72 0.86 -3.60 -5.98
C LEU A 72 0.15 -3.10 -7.23
N VAL A 73 0.95 -2.60 -8.16
CA VAL A 73 0.49 -2.21 -9.49
C VAL A 73 1.20 -3.09 -10.49
N GLN A 74 0.44 -3.84 -11.28
CA GLN A 74 0.94 -4.62 -12.40
C GLN A 74 0.34 -4.09 -13.70
N MET A 75 1.20 -3.47 -14.51
CA MET A 75 0.82 -2.96 -15.82
C MET A 75 0.64 -4.13 -16.79
N ARG A 76 -0.40 -4.06 -17.63
CA ARG A 76 -0.70 -5.08 -18.65
C ARG A 76 -0.98 -4.40 -19.98
N THR A 77 -0.59 -5.04 -21.08
CA THR A 77 -0.73 -4.49 -22.44
C THR A 77 -2.06 -4.86 -23.10
N ASP A 78 -2.68 -5.93 -22.63
CA ASP A 78 -3.86 -6.58 -23.19
C ASP A 78 -5.15 -6.31 -22.40
N GLN A 79 -5.04 -5.82 -21.17
CA GLN A 79 -6.16 -5.56 -20.26
C GLN A 79 -5.85 -4.40 -19.31
N PRO A 80 -6.84 -3.89 -18.55
CA PRO A 80 -6.60 -2.91 -17.51
C PRO A 80 -5.52 -3.37 -16.51
N PRO A 81 -4.77 -2.42 -15.92
CA PRO A 81 -3.77 -2.74 -14.91
C PRO A 81 -4.43 -3.44 -13.72
N ASN A 82 -3.73 -4.41 -13.16
CA ASN A 82 -4.15 -5.03 -11.89
C ASN A 82 -3.57 -4.18 -10.76
N ILE A 83 -4.44 -3.61 -9.93
CA ILE A 83 -4.07 -2.71 -8.86
C ILE A 83 -4.76 -3.18 -7.59
N ASN A 84 -3.98 -3.60 -6.61
CA ASN A 84 -4.49 -3.98 -5.30
C ASN A 84 -3.59 -3.47 -4.17
N ALA A 85 -4.13 -3.50 -2.96
CA ALA A 85 -3.42 -3.19 -1.75
C ALA A 85 -3.68 -4.28 -0.71
N GLU A 86 -2.60 -4.80 -0.14
CA GLU A 86 -2.64 -5.71 0.99
C GLU A 86 -2.39 -4.90 2.26
N VAL A 87 -3.40 -4.77 3.11
CA VAL A 87 -3.37 -3.90 4.30
C VAL A 87 -3.29 -4.74 5.57
N LEU A 88 -2.18 -4.62 6.28
CA LEU A 88 -2.03 -5.06 7.66
C LEU A 88 -2.51 -4.00 8.63
N MET A 89 -3.19 -4.47 9.68
CA MET A 89 -3.66 -3.65 10.78
C MET A 89 -3.00 -4.12 12.07
N PHE A 90 -2.64 -3.18 12.92
CA PHE A 90 -2.06 -3.42 14.22
C PHE A 90 -2.76 -2.54 15.27
N SER A 91 -2.87 -3.03 16.50
CA SER A 91 -3.28 -2.25 17.66
C SER A 91 -2.31 -2.57 18.79
N ARG A 92 -1.72 -1.53 19.40
CA ARG A 92 -0.72 -1.68 20.47
C ARG A 92 0.39 -2.68 20.12
N ASP A 93 0.92 -2.57 18.90
CA ASP A 93 1.93 -3.46 18.31
C ASP A 93 1.52 -4.93 18.13
N GLU A 94 0.24 -5.26 18.30
CA GLU A 94 -0.29 -6.58 18.00
C GLU A 94 -1.08 -6.57 16.70
N ARG A 95 -0.85 -7.59 15.87
CA ARG A 95 -1.54 -7.72 14.60
C ARG A 95 -3.03 -8.00 14.79
N VAL A 96 -3.85 -7.18 14.15
CA VAL A 96 -5.29 -7.38 14.06
C VAL A 96 -5.58 -8.24 12.84
N GLY A 97 -6.31 -9.33 13.06
CA GLY A 97 -6.69 -10.23 11.99
C GLY A 97 -7.72 -11.27 12.41
N LEU A 98 -8.00 -12.20 11.51
CA LEU A 98 -8.98 -13.26 11.71
C LEU A 98 -8.53 -14.20 12.84
N HIS A 99 -9.41 -14.38 13.82
CA HIS A 99 -9.16 -15.28 14.96
C HIS A 99 -8.84 -16.71 14.51
N ARG A 100 -9.56 -17.21 13.49
CA ARG A 100 -9.34 -18.54 12.90
C ARG A 100 -7.92 -18.75 12.32
N ASN A 101 -7.17 -17.67 12.12
CA ASN A 101 -5.79 -17.71 11.61
C ASN A 101 -4.78 -17.14 12.63
N ASN A 102 -5.13 -17.05 13.91
CA ASN A 102 -4.27 -16.44 14.94
C ASN A 102 -3.79 -15.02 14.56
N GLY A 103 -4.65 -14.23 13.90
CA GLY A 103 -4.31 -12.87 13.46
C GLY A 103 -3.50 -12.78 12.16
N ARG A 104 -3.11 -13.91 11.54
CA ARG A 104 -2.42 -13.96 10.24
C ARG A 104 -3.38 -13.78 9.08
N SER A 105 -3.79 -12.55 8.90
CA SER A 105 -4.59 -12.12 7.76
C SER A 105 -4.35 -10.67 7.46
N TYR A 106 -4.67 -10.27 6.24
CA TYR A 106 -4.64 -8.90 5.77
C TYR A 106 -5.98 -8.54 5.14
N LEU A 107 -6.28 -7.25 5.09
CA LEU A 107 -7.42 -6.74 4.35
C LEU A 107 -6.99 -6.53 2.90
N LEU A 108 -7.66 -7.18 1.95
CA LEU A 108 -7.42 -6.96 0.53
C LEU A 108 -8.33 -5.85 0.01
N CYS A 109 -7.73 -4.86 -0.64
CA CYS A 109 -8.42 -3.79 -1.33
C CYS A 109 -8.05 -3.82 -2.82
N ASP A 110 -9.04 -3.69 -3.70
CA ASP A 110 -8.83 -3.61 -5.15
C ASP A 110 -9.17 -2.20 -5.63
N PHE A 111 -8.38 -1.67 -6.57
CA PHE A 111 -8.68 -0.40 -7.21
C PHE A 111 -9.31 -0.63 -8.58
N ASP A 112 -10.58 -0.27 -8.72
CA ASP A 112 -11.27 -0.35 -10.00
C ASP A 112 -11.01 0.91 -10.83
N CYS A 113 -10.03 0.82 -11.73
CA CYS A 113 -9.70 1.88 -12.69
C CYS A 113 -10.61 1.93 -13.93
N THR A 114 -11.57 1.00 -14.05
CA THR A 114 -12.50 0.93 -15.18
C THR A 114 -13.79 1.73 -14.96
N GLN A 115 -14.05 2.14 -13.71
CA GLN A 115 -15.20 2.96 -13.34
C GLN A 115 -14.82 4.44 -13.24
N ASP A 116 -15.81 5.32 -13.39
CA ASP A 116 -15.67 6.77 -13.22
C ASP A 116 -16.69 7.28 -12.18
N PRO A 117 -16.26 7.69 -10.98
CA PRO A 117 -14.87 7.79 -10.54
C PRO A 117 -14.25 6.42 -10.23
N ALA A 118 -12.96 6.29 -10.55
CA ALA A 118 -12.16 5.15 -10.12
C ALA A 118 -12.05 5.15 -8.59
N HIS A 119 -12.14 3.98 -7.96
CA HIS A 119 -12.21 3.90 -6.51
C HIS A 119 -11.66 2.58 -5.95
N TRP A 120 -11.30 2.62 -4.67
CA TRP A 120 -10.93 1.46 -3.90
C TRP A 120 -12.16 0.71 -3.40
N THR A 121 -12.11 -0.61 -3.44
CA THR A 121 -13.13 -1.51 -2.90
C THR A 121 -12.48 -2.51 -1.96
N THR A 122 -13.11 -2.76 -0.81
CA THR A 122 -12.64 -3.77 0.14
C THR A 122 -13.20 -5.13 -0.26
N GLN A 123 -12.32 -6.08 -0.56
CA GLN A 123 -12.69 -7.46 -0.88
C GLN A 123 -12.91 -8.31 0.38
N GLY A 124 -12.23 -7.94 1.47
CA GLY A 124 -12.35 -8.59 2.77
C GLY A 124 -11.03 -9.13 3.29
N TRP A 125 -11.10 -9.90 4.38
CA TRP A 125 -9.93 -10.46 5.05
C TRP A 125 -9.44 -11.74 4.37
N ILE A 126 -8.18 -11.73 3.94
CA ILE A 126 -7.50 -12.85 3.29
C ILE A 126 -6.45 -13.43 4.24
N ASN A 127 -6.29 -14.74 4.21
CA ASN A 127 -5.25 -15.43 4.98
C ASN A 127 -3.88 -15.10 4.39
N ASP A 128 -2.87 -14.99 5.24
CA ASP A 128 -1.50 -14.82 4.75
C ASP A 128 -1.08 -15.99 3.86
N GLY A 129 -0.46 -15.67 2.73
CA GLY A 129 0.34 -16.63 1.99
C GLY A 129 1.71 -16.84 2.66
N PRO A 130 2.40 -17.95 2.38
CA PRO A 130 3.68 -18.29 3.01
C PRO A 130 4.87 -17.38 2.69
N ASP A 131 4.68 -16.27 1.98
CA ASP A 131 5.76 -15.36 1.63
C ASP A 131 5.38 -13.91 1.99
N ASP A 132 6.34 -13.22 2.62
CA ASP A 132 6.37 -11.84 3.10
C ASP A 132 5.56 -11.45 4.35
N TRP A 133 4.24 -11.66 4.43
CA TRP A 133 3.45 -11.13 5.56
C TRP A 133 3.45 -12.00 6.82
N GLU A 134 3.62 -13.32 6.71
CA GLU A 134 3.58 -14.22 7.88
C GLU A 134 4.61 -13.87 8.96
N ARG A 135 5.72 -13.23 8.58
CA ARG A 135 6.81 -12.86 9.50
C ARG A 135 6.57 -11.52 10.20
N MET A 136 5.56 -10.75 9.77
CA MET A 136 5.26 -9.44 10.32
C MET A 136 4.24 -9.54 11.45
N ALA A 137 4.78 -9.60 12.68
CA ALA A 137 3.99 -9.60 13.91
C ALA A 137 3.77 -8.20 14.49
N ARG A 138 4.57 -7.21 14.07
CA ARG A 138 4.59 -5.82 14.55
C ARG A 138 4.82 -4.87 13.38
N PRO A 139 4.42 -3.58 13.47
CA PRO A 139 4.81 -2.58 12.50
C PRO A 139 6.33 -2.37 12.48
N ARG A 140 6.90 -2.06 11.31
CA ARG A 140 8.33 -1.84 11.03
C ARG A 140 8.77 -0.42 11.39
N SER A 141 8.23 0.13 12.48
CA SER A 141 8.49 1.47 13.00
C SER A 141 9.97 1.77 13.27
N ASN A 142 10.85 0.76 13.39
CA ASN A 142 12.27 0.95 13.68
C ASN A 142 13.15 1.22 12.44
N LEU A 143 12.64 1.05 11.21
CA LEU A 143 13.36 1.45 9.99
C LEU A 143 13.31 2.98 9.77
N TYR A 144 12.40 3.67 10.47
CA TYR A 144 12.14 5.11 10.37
C TYR A 144 13.26 5.96 10.97
N ASN A 145 13.76 5.64 12.18
CA ASN A 145 14.81 6.45 12.83
C ASN A 145 16.09 6.55 11.99
N ARG A 146 16.38 5.56 11.14
CA ARG A 146 17.57 5.57 10.28
C ARG A 146 17.40 6.36 8.99
N LEU A 147 16.18 6.61 8.54
CA LEU A 147 15.94 7.41 7.34
C LEU A 147 15.93 8.90 7.67
N ASP A 148 15.30 9.33 8.78
CA ASP A 148 15.36 10.73 9.23
C ASP A 148 16.80 11.18 9.57
N GLU A 149 17.61 10.32 10.18
CA GLU A 149 19.04 10.62 10.48
C GLU A 149 19.92 10.69 9.22
N SER A 150 19.51 10.10 8.09
CA SER A 150 20.34 10.05 6.87
C SER A 150 20.26 11.31 6.00
N TRP A 151 19.33 12.23 6.31
CA TRP A 151 19.19 13.51 5.60
C TRP A 151 19.87 14.68 6.32
N GLU A 152 20.27 14.53 7.59
CA GLU A 152 20.88 15.63 8.37
C GLU A 152 22.41 15.75 8.20
N ASP A 153 23.07 14.82 7.49
CA ASP A 153 24.54 14.78 7.37
C ASP A 153 25.10 15.15 5.97
N ASN A 154 24.41 15.97 5.17
CA ASN A 154 24.95 16.45 3.89
C ASN A 154 24.76 17.97 3.65
N ASP A 155 25.15 18.80 4.62
CA ASP A 155 25.49 20.21 4.40
C ASP A 155 26.98 20.50 4.68
#